data_AF-A0A936MZU1-F1
#
_entry.id   AF-A0A936MZU1-F1
#
_cell.length_a   1.000
_cell.length_b   1.000
_cell.length_c   1.000
_cell.angle_alpha   90.00
_cell.angle_beta   90.00
_cell.angle_gamma   90.00
#
_symmetry.space_group_name_H-M   'P 1'
#
loop_
_entity.id
_entity.type
_entity.pdbx_description
1 polymer ?
#
loop_
_entity_poly.entity_id
_entity_poly.type
_entity_poly.pdbx_seq_one_letter_code
_entity_poly.pdbx_strand_id
1 'polypeptide(L)'
;MDPHRLRNLHRPDVLRARLEHERAPRTTLSFYRYVRLAEVEDLRNDLYMEWEALGVLGRVYIAPEGINAQVSVPTTDLERFRTALDARPAFAHVPWKIAVEDDGRSFLKLIVRVKKKIVADGLVDDAFDVTNVGEHLDAATFNRKMEEGALVIDMRNNYECLIGHFEGAYLPKADNFRGALEEVVEMLRQQDPPTPNDGTRTVNPLGRPATEPEILLYCTGGIRCEKASAYLKHQGFTKVSQLHGGIIDYARQLKAEGLKSKYLGQNFVFDERLAERITDDVVSTCMQCGTPSDRITNCHEATCNLLLVQCEACATKYADCCSPSCREIHQLPIEAQRAWRKGRSTRSTKTKAINDPEGLRRRIREEEELLALNGTLHPELSKISSNATQAS
;
A
#
# COMPACT_ATOMS: atom_id res chain seq x y z
N MET A 1 30.96 5.90 9.96
CA MET A 1 29.81 5.18 10.58
C MET A 1 30.14 3.70 10.64
N ASP A 2 29.83 3.00 11.74
CA ASP A 2 29.87 1.53 11.75
C ASP A 2 28.69 0.99 10.92
N PRO A 3 28.95 0.36 9.75
CA PRO A 3 27.89 -0.21 8.91
C PRO A 3 27.03 -1.24 9.65
N HIS A 4 27.54 -1.80 10.75
CA HIS A 4 26.82 -2.75 11.58
C HIS A 4 25.64 -2.16 12.36
N ARG A 5 25.51 -0.83 12.50
CA ARG A 5 24.31 -0.20 13.11
C ARG A 5 23.14 -0.05 12.14
N LEU A 6 23.38 -0.11 10.83
CA LEU A 6 22.37 0.06 9.78
C LEU A 6 21.69 -1.24 9.33
N ARG A 7 22.01 -2.37 9.98
CA ARG A 7 21.43 -3.69 9.68
C ARG A 7 20.40 -4.10 10.71
N ASN A 8 19.55 -5.07 10.37
CA ASN A 8 18.59 -5.62 11.31
C ASN A 8 19.33 -6.34 12.46
N LEU A 9 19.21 -5.81 13.68
CA LEU A 9 19.85 -6.39 14.88
C LEU A 9 18.95 -7.39 15.61
N HIS A 10 17.62 -7.23 15.46
CA HIS A 10 16.64 -8.03 16.20
C HIS A 10 15.68 -8.73 15.26
N ARG A 11 15.20 -9.89 15.71
CA ARG A 11 14.14 -10.63 15.03
C ARG A 11 12.79 -9.95 15.23
N PRO A 12 11.83 -10.11 14.28
CA PRO A 12 10.51 -9.47 14.39
C PRO A 12 9.74 -9.81 15.68
N ASP A 13 9.86 -11.05 16.18
CA ASP A 13 9.23 -11.50 17.42
C ASP A 13 9.72 -10.71 18.65
N VAL A 14 11.03 -10.43 18.72
CA VAL A 14 11.63 -9.63 19.78
C VAL A 14 11.17 -8.17 19.70
N LEU A 15 11.08 -7.62 18.49
CA LEU A 15 10.64 -6.23 18.27
C LEU A 15 9.16 -6.04 18.64
N ARG A 16 8.31 -7.01 18.28
CA ARG A 16 6.88 -6.98 18.63
C ARG A 16 6.69 -7.04 20.15
N ALA A 17 7.40 -7.93 20.82
CA ALA A 17 7.37 -8.01 22.28
C ALA A 17 7.81 -6.69 22.92
N ARG A 18 8.88 -6.04 22.43
CA ARG A 18 9.31 -4.72 22.94
C ARG A 18 8.21 -3.66 22.81
N LEU A 19 7.59 -3.57 21.64
CA LEU A 19 6.53 -2.59 21.40
C LEU A 19 5.31 -2.83 22.30
N GLU A 20 4.95 -4.09 22.54
CA GLU A 20 3.87 -4.46 23.48
C GLU A 20 4.19 -4.06 24.94
N HIS A 21 5.47 -4.10 25.33
CA HIS A 21 5.91 -3.67 26.66
C HIS A 21 6.06 -2.15 26.80
N GLU A 22 6.30 -1.43 25.70
CA GLU A 22 6.59 0.00 25.69
C GLU A 22 5.45 0.85 26.28
N ARG A 23 4.18 0.40 26.16
CA ARG A 23 2.92 1.01 26.66
C ARG A 23 2.69 2.50 26.37
N ALA A 24 3.71 3.24 25.94
CA ALA A 24 3.65 4.64 25.62
C ALA A 24 2.81 4.84 24.35
N PRO A 25 1.92 5.86 24.32
CA PRO A 25 1.19 6.19 23.12
C PRO A 25 2.16 6.62 22.03
N ARG A 26 1.85 6.20 20.81
CA ARG A 26 2.60 6.57 19.61
C ARG A 26 1.63 7.17 18.60
N THR A 27 2.13 8.06 17.76
CA THR A 27 1.38 8.72 16.71
C THR A 27 1.96 8.36 15.36
N THR A 28 1.14 7.72 14.54
CA THR A 28 1.42 7.34 13.17
C THR A 28 1.14 8.53 12.25
N LEU A 29 2.16 8.93 11.50
CA LEU A 29 2.09 10.01 10.54
C LEU A 29 2.82 9.69 9.25
N SER A 30 2.44 10.37 8.18
CA SER A 30 3.12 10.30 6.90
C SER A 30 3.36 11.69 6.33
N PHE A 31 4.47 11.84 5.61
CA PHE A 31 4.77 13.08 4.89
C PHE A 31 5.65 12.77 3.70
N TYR A 32 5.66 13.70 2.75
CA TYR A 32 6.60 13.68 1.65
C TYR A 32 6.93 15.10 1.25
N ARG A 33 8.05 15.26 0.54
CA ARG A 33 8.40 16.51 -0.09
C ARG A 33 9.28 16.25 -1.30
N TYR A 34 8.90 16.86 -2.42
CA TYR A 34 9.77 17.01 -3.58
C TYR A 34 10.68 18.21 -3.35
N VAL A 35 11.98 17.95 -3.23
CA VAL A 35 13.03 18.96 -3.03
C VAL A 35 14.33 18.34 -3.52
N ARG A 36 15.15 19.11 -4.24
CA ARG A 36 16.45 18.61 -4.70
C ARG A 36 17.35 18.42 -3.48
N LEU A 37 17.79 17.19 -3.25
CA LEU A 37 18.68 16.81 -2.15
C LEU A 37 20.04 16.40 -2.71
N ALA A 38 21.10 16.91 -2.09
CA ALA A 38 22.48 16.46 -2.30
C ALA A 38 22.90 15.52 -1.16
N GLU A 39 23.97 14.74 -1.36
CA GLU A 39 24.56 13.85 -0.34
C GLU A 39 23.51 12.98 0.40
N VAL A 40 22.63 12.32 -0.37
CA VAL A 40 21.47 11.59 0.18
C VAL A 40 21.86 10.41 1.09
N GLU A 41 23.05 9.86 0.90
CA GLU A 41 23.66 8.82 1.73
C GLU A 41 23.98 9.32 3.14
N ASP A 42 24.56 10.52 3.25
CA ASP A 42 24.89 11.15 4.52
C ASP A 42 23.63 11.60 5.25
N LEU A 43 22.72 12.24 4.52
CA LEU A 43 21.40 12.60 5.05
C LEU A 43 20.65 11.38 5.59
N ARG A 44 20.72 10.24 4.90
CA ARG A 44 20.14 8.98 5.39
C ARG A 44 20.74 8.58 6.74
N ASN A 45 22.06 8.67 6.89
CA ASN A 45 22.74 8.28 8.12
C ASN A 45 22.33 9.20 9.28
N ASP A 46 22.31 10.51 9.04
CA ASP A 46 21.94 11.51 10.04
C ASP A 46 20.50 11.33 10.52
N LEU A 47 19.55 11.22 9.58
CA LEU A 47 18.15 10.98 9.91
C LEU A 47 17.95 9.67 10.65
N TYR A 48 18.69 8.60 10.28
CA TYR A 48 18.59 7.33 11.01
C TYR A 48 19.04 7.49 12.47
N MET A 49 20.16 8.16 12.73
CA MET A 49 20.68 8.34 14.09
C MET A 49 19.75 9.20 14.95
N GLU A 50 19.29 10.32 14.42
CA GLU A 50 18.40 11.23 15.16
C GLU A 50 17.05 10.58 15.47
N TRP A 51 16.46 9.92 14.48
CA TRP A 51 15.15 9.31 14.64
C TRP A 51 15.20 8.02 15.45
N GLU A 52 16.28 7.23 15.37
CA GLU A 52 16.52 6.11 16.30
C GLU A 52 16.59 6.62 17.75
N ALA A 53 17.30 7.74 18.00
CA ALA A 53 17.41 8.32 19.34
C ALA A 53 16.08 8.88 19.87
N LEU A 54 15.19 9.35 19.00
CA LEU A 54 13.83 9.76 19.33
C LEU A 54 12.83 8.58 19.41
N GLY A 55 13.30 7.34 19.24
CA GLY A 55 12.46 6.15 19.28
C GLY A 55 11.47 6.05 18.12
N VAL A 56 11.72 6.73 16.99
CA VAL A 56 10.87 6.69 15.80
C VAL A 56 10.97 5.31 15.16
N LEU A 57 9.83 4.78 14.72
CA LEU A 57 9.71 3.57 13.93
C LEU A 57 9.09 3.95 12.58
N GLY A 58 9.33 3.21 11.51
CA GLY A 58 8.79 3.63 10.22
C GLY A 58 9.55 3.15 9.01
N ARG A 59 9.08 3.58 7.85
CA ARG A 59 9.74 3.42 6.58
C ARG A 59 9.92 4.78 5.92
N VAL A 60 11.16 5.11 5.62
CA VAL A 60 11.53 6.36 4.99
C VAL A 60 12.39 6.08 3.77
N TYR A 61 12.01 6.71 2.66
CA TYR A 61 12.74 6.72 1.42
C TYR A 61 13.28 8.12 1.16
N ILE A 62 14.57 8.18 0.86
CA ILE A 62 15.27 9.40 0.48
C ILE A 62 15.80 9.18 -0.92
N ALA A 63 15.65 10.18 -1.78
CA ALA A 63 16.20 10.17 -3.13
C ALA A 63 16.67 11.60 -3.47
N PRO A 64 17.47 11.78 -4.53
CA PRO A 64 17.84 13.14 -4.97
C PRO A 64 16.63 14.04 -5.27
N GLU A 65 15.46 13.46 -5.56
CA GLU A 65 14.20 14.17 -5.78
C GLU A 65 13.42 14.53 -4.50
N GLY A 66 13.84 14.04 -3.31
CA GLY A 66 13.21 14.41 -2.04
C GLY A 66 13.10 13.29 -1.02
N ILE A 67 12.05 13.38 -0.19
CA ILE A 67 11.78 12.44 0.93
C ILE A 67 10.33 11.95 0.91
N ASN A 68 10.13 10.69 1.27
CA ASN A 68 8.82 10.08 1.53
C ASN A 68 8.91 9.24 2.80
N ALA A 69 8.09 9.55 3.79
CA ALA A 69 8.15 8.95 5.12
C ALA A 69 6.76 8.51 5.58
N GLN A 70 6.69 7.29 6.10
CA GLN A 70 5.61 6.81 6.96
C GLN A 70 6.25 6.38 8.28
N VAL A 71 5.93 7.06 9.37
CA VAL A 71 6.57 6.86 10.67
C VAL A 71 5.56 6.80 11.79
N SER A 72 5.93 6.12 12.87
CA SER A 72 5.27 6.16 14.16
C SER A 72 6.26 6.78 15.14
N VAL A 73 5.86 7.84 15.81
CA VAL A 73 6.68 8.61 16.75
C VAL A 73 6.07 8.49 18.14
N PRO A 74 6.85 8.32 19.23
CA PRO A 74 6.30 8.46 20.59
C PRO A 74 5.54 9.78 20.70
N THR A 75 4.28 9.76 21.17
CA THR A 75 3.42 10.95 21.14
C THR A 75 4.01 12.10 21.97
N THR A 76 4.77 11.77 23.02
CA THR A 76 5.51 12.73 23.86
C THR A 76 6.63 13.46 23.14
N ASP A 77 7.15 12.92 22.04
CA ASP A 77 8.28 13.46 21.28
C ASP A 77 7.88 14.08 19.93
N LEU A 78 6.58 14.21 19.65
CA LEU A 78 6.08 14.78 18.39
C LEU A 78 6.58 16.21 18.14
N GLU A 79 6.58 17.08 19.16
CA GLU A 79 7.05 18.45 19.01
C GLU A 79 8.57 18.52 18.78
N ARG A 80 9.33 17.63 19.44
CA ARG A 80 10.77 17.49 19.22
C ARG A 80 11.07 17.00 17.81
N PHE A 81 10.31 16.00 17.35
CA PHE A 81 10.38 15.50 15.99
C PHE A 81 10.03 16.60 14.96
N ARG A 82 8.98 17.40 15.21
CA ARG A 82 8.64 18.56 14.37
C ARG A 82 9.79 19.55 14.29
N THR A 83 10.33 19.92 15.44
CA THR A 83 11.41 20.92 15.55
C THR A 83 12.66 20.44 14.80
N ALA A 84 13.03 19.16 14.94
CA ALA A 84 14.17 18.58 14.25
C ALA A 84 13.98 18.50 12.72
N LEU A 85 12.75 18.28 12.24
CA LEU A 85 12.41 18.39 10.82
C LEU A 85 12.49 19.83 10.34
N ASP A 86 11.89 20.77 11.08
CA ASP A 86 11.80 22.18 10.67
C ASP A 86 13.16 22.89 10.71
N ALA A 87 14.09 22.44 11.57
CA ALA A 87 15.46 22.93 11.62
C ALA A 87 16.26 22.65 10.32
N ARG A 88 15.78 21.74 9.46
CA ARG A 88 16.38 21.47 8.15
C ARG A 88 15.67 22.30 7.09
N PRO A 89 16.35 23.24 6.40
CA PRO A 89 15.71 24.09 5.38
C PRO A 89 14.96 23.29 4.30
N ALA A 90 15.50 22.13 3.88
CA ALA A 90 14.84 21.27 2.90
C ALA A 90 13.49 20.70 3.38
N PHE A 91 13.29 20.52 4.68
CA PHE A 91 12.10 19.90 5.28
C PHE A 91 11.26 20.87 6.12
N ALA A 92 11.67 22.14 6.20
CA ALA A 92 10.97 23.20 6.90
C ALA A 92 9.49 23.27 6.51
N HIS A 93 8.61 23.15 7.50
CA HIS A 93 7.16 23.20 7.35
C HIS A 93 6.58 22.11 6.46
N VAL A 94 7.21 20.93 6.39
CA VAL A 94 6.65 19.82 5.61
C VAL A 94 5.25 19.45 6.11
N PRO A 95 4.22 19.45 5.25
CA PRO A 95 2.90 19.02 5.66
C PRO A 95 2.94 17.52 5.94
N TRP A 96 2.56 17.13 7.15
CA TRP A 96 2.34 15.74 7.51
C TRP A 96 0.86 15.45 7.67
N LYS A 97 0.51 14.18 7.56
CA LYS A 97 -0.83 13.67 7.85
C LYS A 97 -0.74 12.67 8.97
N ILE A 98 -1.63 12.79 9.95
CA ILE A 98 -1.82 11.78 11.00
C ILE A 98 -2.77 10.71 10.45
N ALA A 99 -2.51 9.45 10.77
CA ALA A 99 -3.33 8.32 10.32
C ALA A 99 -4.78 8.42 10.81
N VAL A 100 -5.72 7.82 10.07
CA VAL A 100 -7.16 7.86 10.42
C VAL A 100 -7.46 6.96 11.62
N GLU A 101 -6.85 5.79 11.64
CA GLU A 101 -6.91 4.82 12.74
C GLU A 101 -5.49 4.56 13.24
N ASP A 102 -5.23 4.72 14.54
CA ASP A 102 -3.88 4.54 15.09
C ASP A 102 -3.95 3.74 16.39
N ASP A 103 -3.49 2.48 16.32
CA ASP A 103 -3.38 1.58 17.48
C ASP A 103 -1.96 1.57 18.06
N GLY A 104 -1.06 2.43 17.55
CA GLY A 104 0.34 2.50 17.94
C GLY A 104 1.22 1.37 17.40
N ARG A 105 0.69 0.45 16.58
CA ARG A 105 1.39 -0.76 16.12
C ARG A 105 1.80 -0.74 14.65
N SER A 106 1.76 0.42 14.01
CA SER A 106 2.03 0.59 12.58
C SER A 106 3.41 0.08 12.13
N PHE A 107 4.46 0.18 12.96
CA PHE A 107 5.82 -0.21 12.57
C PHE A 107 6.59 -0.93 13.67
N LEU A 108 7.37 -1.95 13.31
CA LEU A 108 8.23 -2.69 14.25
C LEU A 108 9.65 -2.12 14.39
N LYS A 109 10.11 -1.33 13.43
CA LYS A 109 11.47 -0.76 13.39
C LYS A 109 11.55 0.43 12.46
N LEU A 110 12.59 1.23 12.63
CA LEU A 110 12.99 2.26 11.66
C LEU A 110 13.74 1.66 10.47
N ILE A 111 13.31 2.01 9.27
CA ILE A 111 13.98 1.68 8.02
C ILE A 111 14.14 2.99 7.24
N VAL A 112 15.37 3.46 7.06
CA VAL A 112 15.67 4.58 6.17
C VAL A 112 16.50 4.06 5.00
N ARG A 113 16.02 4.24 3.77
CA ARG A 113 16.66 3.74 2.54
C ARG A 113 16.85 4.83 1.51
N VAL A 114 18.05 4.89 0.96
CA VAL A 114 18.31 5.64 -0.27
C VAL A 114 17.69 4.88 -1.45
N LYS A 115 16.96 5.61 -2.30
CA LYS A 115 16.31 5.13 -3.51
C LYS A 115 16.69 6.05 -4.67
N LYS A 116 16.52 5.55 -5.90
CA LYS A 116 16.59 6.38 -7.10
C LYS A 116 15.47 7.43 -7.12
N LYS A 117 14.28 7.01 -6.68
CA LYS A 117 13.06 7.81 -6.61
C LYS A 117 12.31 7.54 -5.30
N ILE A 118 11.69 8.55 -4.71
CA ILE A 118 10.82 8.41 -3.54
C ILE A 118 9.48 7.74 -3.88
N VAL A 119 9.10 7.79 -5.17
CA VAL A 119 8.04 6.98 -5.79
C VAL A 119 8.54 6.48 -7.14
N ALA A 120 8.54 5.16 -7.33
CA ALA A 120 8.94 4.53 -8.59
C ALA A 120 7.82 4.71 -9.64
N ASP A 121 8.04 5.64 -10.57
CA ASP A 121 7.12 6.01 -11.66
C ASP A 121 7.48 5.33 -13.00
N GLY A 122 8.70 4.82 -13.14
CA GLY A 122 9.19 4.25 -14.41
C GLY A 122 9.42 5.27 -15.53
N LEU A 123 9.27 6.57 -15.24
CA LEU A 123 9.45 7.66 -16.18
C LEU A 123 10.93 8.04 -16.27
N VAL A 124 11.33 8.56 -17.43
CA VAL A 124 12.67 9.09 -17.65
C VAL A 124 12.84 10.35 -16.81
N ASP A 125 13.99 10.47 -16.13
CA ASP A 125 14.30 11.65 -15.32
C ASP A 125 14.37 12.90 -16.19
N ASP A 126 13.90 14.02 -15.64
CA ASP A 126 13.86 15.34 -16.29
C ASP A 126 13.06 15.39 -17.62
N ALA A 127 12.26 14.37 -17.94
CA ALA A 127 11.39 14.35 -19.12
C ALA A 127 10.21 15.33 -19.02
N PHE A 128 9.82 15.71 -17.81
CA PHE A 128 8.75 16.66 -17.54
C PHE A 128 8.99 17.41 -16.23
N ASP A 129 8.37 18.58 -16.11
CA ASP A 129 8.43 19.38 -14.90
C ASP A 129 7.46 18.83 -13.84
N VAL A 130 8.02 18.16 -12.83
CA VAL A 130 7.27 17.61 -11.68
C VAL A 130 6.63 18.69 -10.78
N THR A 131 7.00 19.96 -10.97
CA THR A 131 6.38 21.09 -10.23
C THR A 131 5.12 21.61 -10.91
N ASN A 132 4.92 21.28 -12.20
CA ASN A 132 3.74 21.65 -12.96
C ASN A 132 2.54 20.74 -12.63
N VAL A 133 2.14 20.69 -11.36
CA VAL A 133 1.12 19.78 -10.86
C VAL A 133 -0.31 20.28 -11.14
N GLY A 134 -1.29 19.39 -10.96
CA GLY A 134 -2.71 19.74 -11.02
C GLY A 134 -3.16 20.55 -9.80
N GLU A 135 -4.28 21.26 -9.93
CA GLU A 135 -4.90 22.02 -8.83
C GLU A 135 -5.21 21.09 -7.64
N HIS A 136 -4.81 21.47 -6.43
CA HIS A 136 -5.16 20.74 -5.21
C HIS A 136 -6.56 21.12 -4.73
N LEU A 137 -7.45 20.13 -4.60
CA LEU A 137 -8.83 20.32 -4.17
C LEU A 137 -9.05 19.81 -2.75
N ASP A 138 -9.78 20.56 -1.95
CA ASP A 138 -10.34 20.07 -0.68
C ASP A 138 -11.45 19.02 -0.91
N ALA A 139 -11.89 18.36 0.17
CA ALA A 139 -12.87 17.29 0.10
C ALA A 139 -14.24 17.76 -0.43
N ALA A 140 -14.68 18.94 -0.03
CA ALA A 140 -15.96 19.51 -0.45
C ALA A 140 -15.96 19.83 -1.96
N THR A 141 -14.90 20.45 -2.46
CA THR A 141 -14.71 20.78 -3.87
C THR A 141 -14.50 19.52 -4.71
N PHE A 142 -13.74 18.55 -4.21
CA PHE A 142 -13.58 17.27 -4.87
C PHE A 142 -14.93 16.58 -5.06
N ASN A 143 -15.73 16.46 -3.99
CA ASN A 143 -17.09 15.89 -4.05
C ASN A 143 -17.99 16.62 -5.04
N ARG A 144 -17.98 17.96 -5.04
CA ARG A 144 -18.77 18.77 -5.97
C ARG A 144 -18.39 18.49 -7.43
N LYS A 145 -17.09 18.51 -7.75
CA LYS A 145 -16.63 18.25 -9.12
C LYS A 145 -16.94 16.81 -9.58
N MET A 146 -16.95 15.84 -8.67
CA MET A 146 -17.45 14.49 -8.97
C MET A 146 -18.92 14.51 -9.39
N GLU A 147 -19.77 15.26 -8.68
CA GLU A 147 -21.19 15.40 -8.98
C GLU A 147 -21.45 16.17 -10.29
N GLU A 148 -20.56 17.09 -10.66
CA GLU A 148 -20.56 17.82 -11.93
C GLU A 148 -20.11 16.94 -13.12
N GLY A 149 -19.72 15.69 -12.89
CA GLY A 149 -19.39 14.71 -13.94
C GLY A 149 -17.90 14.63 -14.28
N ALA A 150 -17.00 15.10 -13.41
CA ALA A 150 -15.57 14.95 -13.61
C ALA A 150 -15.14 13.47 -13.61
N LEU A 151 -14.13 13.15 -14.42
CA LEU A 151 -13.52 11.82 -14.50
C LEU A 151 -12.58 11.61 -13.30
N VAL A 152 -13.00 10.75 -12.37
CA VAL A 152 -12.20 10.41 -11.20
C VAL A 152 -11.30 9.22 -11.50
N ILE A 153 -10.01 9.32 -11.18
CA ILE A 153 -9.01 8.30 -11.47
C ILE A 153 -8.23 7.94 -10.21
N ASP A 154 -8.23 6.66 -9.88
CA ASP A 154 -7.42 6.10 -8.81
C ASP A 154 -5.98 5.88 -9.29
N MET A 155 -5.02 6.63 -8.74
CA MET A 155 -3.61 6.45 -9.08
C MET A 155 -2.91 5.45 -8.15
N ARG A 156 -3.67 4.61 -7.43
CA ARG A 156 -3.13 3.55 -6.58
C ARG A 156 -2.90 2.25 -7.35
N ASN A 157 -2.24 1.28 -6.70
CA ASN A 157 -2.09 -0.05 -7.27
C ASN A 157 -3.41 -0.82 -7.15
N ASN A 158 -3.60 -1.81 -8.01
CA ASN A 158 -4.84 -2.57 -8.09
C ASN A 158 -5.39 -3.10 -6.73
N TYR A 159 -4.50 -3.59 -5.86
CA TYR A 159 -4.88 -4.14 -4.56
C TYR A 159 -5.41 -3.10 -3.56
N GLU A 160 -5.01 -1.84 -3.74
CA GLU A 160 -5.47 -0.74 -2.89
C GLU A 160 -6.89 -0.33 -3.30
N CYS A 161 -7.15 -0.27 -4.60
CA CYS A 161 -8.46 0.03 -5.18
C CYS A 161 -9.52 -1.03 -4.84
N LEU A 162 -9.08 -2.28 -4.62
CA LEU A 162 -9.98 -3.40 -4.39
C LEU A 162 -10.80 -3.24 -3.10
N ILE A 163 -10.18 -2.75 -2.02
CA ILE A 163 -10.81 -2.69 -0.69
C ILE A 163 -11.50 -1.35 -0.41
N GLY A 164 -11.33 -0.38 -1.29
CA GLY A 164 -12.05 0.88 -1.24
C GLY A 164 -11.66 1.80 -2.38
N HIS A 165 -12.58 2.65 -2.81
CA HIS A 165 -12.40 3.59 -3.93
C HIS A 165 -13.53 4.63 -3.94
N PHE A 166 -13.35 5.71 -4.69
CA PHE A 166 -14.43 6.68 -4.93
C PHE A 166 -15.52 6.10 -5.84
N GLU A 167 -16.78 6.44 -5.57
CA GLU A 167 -17.93 6.12 -6.42
C GLU A 167 -17.66 6.54 -7.87
N GLY A 168 -17.79 5.61 -8.82
CA GLY A 168 -17.62 5.88 -10.25
C GLY A 168 -16.18 6.14 -10.71
N ALA A 169 -15.17 5.95 -9.85
CA ALA A 169 -13.78 6.17 -10.21
C ALA A 169 -13.24 5.09 -11.16
N TYR A 170 -12.42 5.51 -12.14
CA TYR A 170 -11.63 4.59 -12.93
C TYR A 170 -10.52 3.97 -12.07
N LEU A 171 -10.46 2.63 -12.07
CA LEU A 171 -9.52 1.83 -11.26
C LEU A 171 -8.55 1.09 -12.18
N PRO A 172 -7.30 1.57 -12.35
CA PRO A 172 -6.30 0.88 -13.15
C PRO A 172 -6.07 -0.56 -12.66
N LYS A 173 -5.95 -1.52 -13.58
CA LYS A 173 -5.66 -2.92 -13.26
C LYS A 173 -4.16 -3.18 -13.02
N ALA A 174 -3.31 -2.18 -13.22
CA ALA A 174 -1.88 -2.29 -13.04
C ALA A 174 -1.43 -2.68 -11.60
N ASP A 175 -0.40 -3.53 -11.55
CA ASP A 175 0.24 -3.99 -10.31
C ASP A 175 1.11 -2.92 -9.63
N ASN A 176 1.50 -1.89 -10.38
CA ASN A 176 2.42 -0.85 -9.92
C ASN A 176 2.06 0.51 -10.54
N PHE A 177 2.56 1.58 -9.90
CA PHE A 177 2.30 2.95 -10.31
C PHE A 177 2.72 3.28 -11.75
N ARG A 178 3.83 2.71 -12.25
CA ARG A 178 4.25 2.88 -13.65
C ARG A 178 3.18 2.36 -14.61
N GLY A 179 2.73 1.12 -14.39
CA GLY A 179 1.70 0.52 -15.24
C GLY A 179 0.38 1.30 -15.15
N ALA A 180 0.03 1.82 -13.97
CA ALA A 180 -1.18 2.61 -13.80
C ALA A 180 -1.12 3.93 -14.60
N LEU A 181 0.04 4.59 -14.63
CA LEU A 181 0.25 5.79 -15.46
C LEU A 181 0.11 5.50 -16.96
N GLU A 182 0.74 4.42 -17.43
CA GLU A 182 0.67 4.00 -18.84
C GLU A 182 -0.78 3.65 -19.24
N GLU A 183 -1.49 2.88 -18.40
CA GLU A 183 -2.89 2.50 -18.60
C GLU A 183 -3.84 3.72 -18.64
N VAL A 184 -3.67 4.66 -17.72
CA VAL A 184 -4.50 5.88 -17.65
C VAL A 184 -4.30 6.76 -18.88
N VAL A 185 -3.05 6.97 -19.32
CA VAL A 185 -2.77 7.79 -20.52
C VAL A 185 -3.40 7.16 -21.76
N GLU A 186 -3.30 5.84 -21.91
CA GLU A 186 -3.92 5.15 -23.03
C GLU A 186 -5.44 5.26 -23.00
N MET A 187 -6.06 5.02 -21.83
CA MET A 187 -7.51 5.17 -21.63
C MET A 187 -8.00 6.58 -21.99
N LEU A 188 -7.28 7.62 -21.55
CA LEU A 188 -7.65 9.02 -21.85
C LEU A 188 -7.52 9.38 -23.34
N ARG A 189 -6.60 8.73 -24.08
CA ARG A 189 -6.38 8.97 -25.52
C ARG A 189 -7.38 8.25 -26.40
N GLN A 190 -7.79 7.04 -26.03
CA GLN A 190 -8.64 6.21 -26.87
C GLN A 190 -10.09 6.73 -26.98
N GLN A 191 -10.51 7.71 -26.16
CA GLN A 191 -11.86 8.33 -26.11
C GLN A 191 -13.06 7.38 -25.94
N ASP A 192 -12.86 6.07 -26.06
CA ASP A 192 -13.82 5.04 -25.66
C ASP A 192 -13.52 4.63 -24.21
N PRO A 193 -14.46 4.86 -23.26
CA PRO A 193 -14.30 4.34 -21.92
C PRO A 193 -14.23 2.81 -22.00
N PRO A 194 -13.35 2.15 -21.23
CA PRO A 194 -13.27 0.69 -21.22
C PRO A 194 -14.66 0.13 -20.90
N THR A 195 -15.15 -0.77 -21.75
CA THR A 195 -16.46 -1.40 -21.58
C THR A 195 -16.53 -2.10 -20.21
N PRO A 196 -17.54 -1.81 -19.38
CA PRO A 196 -17.72 -2.49 -18.10
C PRO A 196 -18.30 -3.88 -18.37
N ASN A 197 -17.45 -4.90 -18.53
CA ASN A 197 -17.77 -6.28 -18.15
C ASN A 197 -16.70 -7.28 -18.59
N ASP A 198 -15.85 -7.68 -17.64
CA ASP A 198 -15.36 -9.07 -17.55
C ASP A 198 -16.01 -9.82 -16.37
N GLY A 199 -17.06 -9.24 -15.78
CA GLY A 199 -17.77 -9.81 -14.63
C GLY A 199 -17.09 -9.61 -13.27
N THR A 200 -15.99 -8.85 -13.20
CA THR A 200 -15.29 -8.61 -11.92
C THR A 200 -15.35 -7.17 -11.41
N ARG A 201 -15.57 -6.17 -12.28
CA ARG A 201 -15.60 -4.75 -11.90
C ARG A 201 -16.51 -3.90 -12.79
N THR A 202 -17.45 -3.19 -12.17
CA THR A 202 -18.28 -2.15 -12.80
C THR A 202 -17.81 -0.77 -12.33
N VAL A 203 -16.98 -0.11 -13.11
CA VAL A 203 -16.73 1.33 -12.97
C VAL A 203 -16.70 1.91 -14.37
N ASN A 204 -17.89 2.34 -14.80
CA ASN A 204 -17.99 3.31 -15.88
C ASN A 204 -17.69 4.67 -15.23
N PRO A 205 -16.82 5.53 -15.78
CA PRO A 205 -17.02 6.95 -15.54
C PRO A 205 -18.48 7.29 -15.84
N LEU A 206 -19.10 8.19 -15.08
CA LEU A 206 -20.47 8.62 -15.34
C LEU A 206 -20.54 9.29 -16.74
N GLY A 207 -20.71 8.49 -17.79
CA GLY A 207 -20.81 8.93 -19.18
C GLY A 207 -19.50 8.87 -19.99
N ARG A 208 -19.67 9.01 -21.32
CA ARG A 208 -18.57 9.20 -22.28
C ARG A 208 -17.77 10.43 -21.86
N PRO A 209 -16.42 10.40 -21.83
CA PRO A 209 -15.65 11.61 -21.58
C PRO A 209 -16.07 12.69 -22.59
N ALA A 210 -16.50 13.85 -22.10
CA ALA A 210 -16.74 15.01 -22.94
C ALA A 210 -15.46 15.36 -23.73
N THR A 211 -15.59 16.16 -24.79
CA THR A 211 -14.42 16.81 -25.40
C THR A 211 -13.71 17.62 -24.31
N GLU A 212 -12.55 17.13 -23.85
CA GLU A 212 -11.77 17.63 -22.69
C GLU A 212 -12.45 17.46 -21.31
N PRO A 213 -12.51 16.23 -20.77
CA PRO A 213 -13.07 15.99 -19.44
C PRO A 213 -12.20 16.65 -18.37
N GLU A 214 -12.84 17.13 -17.31
CA GLU A 214 -12.12 17.44 -16.08
C GLU A 214 -11.67 16.14 -15.41
N ILE A 215 -10.37 16.05 -15.07
CA ILE A 215 -9.75 14.86 -14.51
C ILE A 215 -9.42 15.11 -13.04
N LEU A 216 -9.93 14.25 -12.15
CA LEU A 216 -9.66 14.28 -10.72
C LEU A 216 -8.81 13.07 -10.33
N LEU A 217 -7.59 13.33 -9.87
CA LEU A 217 -6.69 12.28 -9.41
C LEU A 217 -6.74 12.14 -7.89
N TYR A 218 -6.67 10.91 -7.39
CA TYR A 218 -6.46 10.67 -5.97
C TYR A 218 -5.54 9.47 -5.72
N CYS A 219 -4.95 9.45 -4.53
CA CYS A 219 -4.24 8.30 -3.97
C CYS A 219 -4.28 8.38 -2.44
N THR A 220 -3.63 7.45 -1.75
CA THR A 220 -3.62 7.37 -0.27
C THR A 220 -3.25 8.69 0.41
N GLY A 221 -2.13 9.30 -0.01
CA GLY A 221 -1.56 10.46 0.68
C GLY A 221 -1.11 11.61 -0.24
N GLY A 222 -1.45 11.57 -1.52
CA GLY A 222 -1.15 12.63 -2.51
C GLY A 222 0.13 12.45 -3.33
N ILE A 223 1.18 11.81 -2.82
CA ILE A 223 2.51 11.77 -3.47
C ILE A 223 2.51 11.25 -4.92
N ARG A 224 1.67 10.24 -5.24
CA ARG A 224 1.54 9.71 -6.60
C ARG A 224 0.83 10.69 -7.54
N CYS A 225 -0.14 11.43 -7.02
CA CYS A 225 -0.91 12.41 -7.79
C CYS A 225 -0.06 13.60 -8.21
N GLU A 226 0.96 13.99 -7.43
CA GLU A 226 1.90 15.04 -7.85
C GLU A 226 2.59 14.67 -9.16
N LYS A 227 3.16 13.46 -9.25
CA LYS A 227 3.77 12.96 -10.48
C LYS A 227 2.77 12.69 -11.59
N ALA A 228 1.64 12.08 -11.25
CA ALA A 228 0.63 11.72 -12.23
C ALA A 228 0.02 12.97 -12.88
N SER A 229 -0.33 13.98 -12.10
CA SER A 229 -0.92 15.21 -12.62
C SER A 229 0.04 15.98 -13.51
N ALA A 230 1.29 16.15 -13.07
CA ALA A 230 2.33 16.79 -13.88
C ALA A 230 2.60 16.01 -15.18
N TYR A 231 2.62 14.68 -15.12
CA TYR A 231 2.79 13.84 -16.30
C TYR A 231 1.60 13.95 -17.26
N LEU A 232 0.35 13.90 -16.78
CA LEU A 232 -0.83 14.08 -17.63
C LEU A 232 -0.84 15.45 -18.31
N LYS A 233 -0.45 16.52 -17.59
CA LYS A 233 -0.30 17.86 -18.19
C LYS A 233 0.76 17.88 -19.28
N HIS A 234 1.90 17.20 -19.06
CA HIS A 234 2.92 17.02 -20.09
C HIS A 234 2.41 16.23 -21.32
N GLN A 235 1.52 15.25 -21.12
CA GLN A 235 0.87 14.51 -22.21
C GLN A 235 -0.23 15.32 -22.95
N GLY A 236 -0.49 16.56 -22.54
CA GLY A 236 -1.44 17.48 -23.20
C GLY A 236 -2.80 17.63 -22.50
N PHE A 237 -3.03 16.97 -21.36
CA PHE A 237 -4.28 17.10 -20.61
C PHE A 237 -4.27 18.35 -19.73
N THR A 238 -5.13 19.32 -20.02
CA THR A 238 -5.07 20.65 -19.39
C THR A 238 -5.91 20.77 -18.12
N LYS A 239 -7.04 20.05 -18.02
CA LYS A 239 -7.97 20.09 -16.88
C LYS A 239 -7.71 18.98 -15.87
N VAL A 240 -6.55 19.03 -15.21
CA VAL A 240 -6.15 18.02 -14.22
C VAL A 240 -6.11 18.64 -12.83
N SER A 241 -6.91 18.09 -11.92
CA SER A 241 -6.93 18.42 -10.50
C SER A 241 -6.63 17.17 -9.66
N GLN A 242 -6.29 17.35 -8.39
CA GLN A 242 -5.95 16.27 -7.48
C GLN A 242 -6.48 16.50 -6.06
N LEU A 243 -6.83 15.43 -5.37
CA LEU A 243 -7.29 15.48 -3.98
C LEU A 243 -6.13 15.91 -3.06
N HIS A 244 -6.28 17.08 -2.43
CA HIS A 244 -5.29 17.60 -1.49
C HIS A 244 -5.11 16.62 -0.32
N GLY A 245 -3.87 16.26 -0.06
CA GLY A 245 -3.53 15.33 1.02
C GLY A 245 -3.97 13.88 0.83
N GLY A 246 -4.69 13.55 -0.26
CA GLY A 246 -5.17 12.19 -0.56
C GLY A 246 -6.32 11.72 0.34
N ILE A 247 -6.60 10.42 0.31
CA ILE A 247 -7.71 9.79 1.05
C ILE A 247 -7.59 10.03 2.56
N ILE A 248 -6.37 10.05 3.10
CA ILE A 248 -6.14 10.32 4.54
C ILE A 248 -6.69 11.69 4.94
N ASP A 249 -6.37 12.72 4.15
CA ASP A 249 -6.83 14.09 4.47
C ASP A 249 -8.32 14.28 4.17
N TYR A 250 -8.82 13.63 3.11
CA TYR A 250 -10.25 13.58 2.82
C TYR A 250 -11.05 13.04 4.01
N ALA A 251 -10.65 11.90 4.57
CA ALA A 251 -11.31 11.31 5.73
C ALA A 251 -11.29 12.24 6.97
N ARG A 252 -10.20 13.01 7.15
CA ARG A 252 -10.10 14.03 8.20
C ARG A 252 -11.10 15.16 7.97
N GLN A 253 -11.17 15.69 6.75
CA GLN A 253 -12.09 16.77 6.37
C GLN A 253 -13.55 16.32 6.48
N LEU A 254 -13.89 15.09 6.07
CA LEU A 254 -15.24 14.53 6.24
C LEU A 254 -15.73 14.64 7.69
N LYS A 255 -14.88 14.25 8.65
CA LYS A 255 -15.20 14.30 10.08
C LYS A 255 -15.27 15.73 10.61
N ALA A 256 -14.31 16.58 10.21
CA ALA A 256 -14.22 17.96 10.68
C ALA A 256 -15.37 18.83 10.18
N GLU A 257 -15.85 18.59 8.96
CA GLU A 257 -16.83 19.42 8.26
C GLU A 257 -18.22 18.76 8.16
N GLY A 258 -18.37 17.51 8.61
CA GLY A 258 -19.64 16.78 8.54
C GLY A 258 -20.08 16.43 7.11
N LEU A 259 -19.13 16.25 6.20
CA LEU A 259 -19.42 15.95 4.79
C LEU A 259 -19.83 14.48 4.61
N LYS A 260 -20.70 14.22 3.63
CA LYS A 260 -20.99 12.85 3.18
C LYS A 260 -19.80 12.31 2.37
N SER A 261 -19.32 11.13 2.71
CA SER A 261 -18.28 10.45 1.94
C SER A 261 -18.81 10.06 0.55
N LYS A 262 -17.98 10.27 -0.47
CA LYS A 262 -18.07 9.66 -1.81
C LYS A 262 -17.05 8.52 -1.99
N TYR A 263 -16.17 8.34 -1.01
CA TYR A 263 -15.25 7.21 -0.91
C TYR A 263 -15.96 6.05 -0.22
N LEU A 264 -15.85 4.84 -0.77
CA LEU A 264 -16.43 3.62 -0.24
C LEU A 264 -15.34 2.72 0.33
N GLY A 265 -15.59 2.15 1.51
CA GLY A 265 -14.79 1.10 2.13
C GLY A 265 -13.51 1.57 2.82
N GLN A 266 -12.42 0.83 2.61
CA GLN A 266 -11.16 1.00 3.33
C GLN A 266 -10.09 1.70 2.49
N ASN A 267 -9.20 2.42 3.16
CA ASN A 267 -8.00 2.97 2.56
C ASN A 267 -6.80 2.06 2.87
N PHE A 268 -6.13 1.53 1.84
CA PHE A 268 -4.92 0.73 2.05
C PHE A 268 -3.76 1.61 2.56
N VAL A 269 -3.07 1.14 3.61
CA VAL A 269 -1.93 1.82 4.22
C VAL A 269 -0.69 0.94 4.23
N PHE A 270 0.49 1.55 4.10
CA PHE A 270 1.76 0.84 3.85
C PHE A 270 2.51 0.46 5.13
N ASP A 271 1.76 0.01 6.14
CA ASP A 271 2.23 -0.34 7.47
C ASP A 271 1.50 -1.59 7.99
N GLU A 272 1.76 -2.00 9.23
CA GLU A 272 1.23 -3.27 9.77
C GLU A 272 -0.31 -3.31 9.84
N ARG A 273 -1.00 -2.16 9.79
CA ARG A 273 -2.47 -2.10 9.77
C ARG A 273 -3.08 -2.62 8.47
N LEU A 274 -2.31 -2.55 7.36
CA LEU A 274 -2.72 -2.85 5.97
C LEU A 274 -3.86 -2.00 5.39
N ALA A 275 -4.85 -1.65 6.19
CA ALA A 275 -5.96 -0.81 5.79
C ALA A 275 -6.49 -0.01 6.99
N GLU A 276 -7.13 1.12 6.71
CA GLU A 276 -7.88 1.91 7.69
C GLU A 276 -9.30 2.17 7.15
N ARG A 277 -10.30 2.06 8.01
CA ARG A 277 -11.71 2.18 7.58
C ARG A 277 -12.09 3.64 7.34
N ILE A 278 -12.65 3.93 6.16
CA ILE A 278 -13.19 5.26 5.82
C ILE A 278 -14.71 5.25 5.94
N THR A 279 -15.37 4.22 5.39
CA THR A 279 -16.81 3.97 5.53
C THR A 279 -17.09 2.48 5.84
N ASP A 280 -18.34 2.17 6.19
CA ASP A 280 -18.78 0.80 6.48
C ASP A 280 -19.06 -0.04 5.21
N ASP A 281 -18.92 0.55 4.03
CA ASP A 281 -19.16 -0.13 2.75
C ASP A 281 -18.14 -1.26 2.52
N VAL A 282 -18.62 -2.43 2.11
CA VAL A 282 -17.78 -3.56 1.73
C VAL A 282 -17.83 -3.71 0.21
N VAL A 283 -16.78 -3.24 -0.47
CA VAL A 283 -16.71 -3.19 -1.95
C VAL A 283 -15.90 -4.34 -2.58
N SER A 284 -15.44 -5.30 -1.76
CA SER A 284 -14.71 -6.48 -2.22
C SER A 284 -15.34 -7.79 -1.76
N THR A 285 -14.87 -8.88 -2.36
CA THR A 285 -15.24 -10.25 -1.98
C THR A 285 -14.01 -11.06 -1.63
N CYS A 286 -14.20 -12.06 -0.77
CA CYS A 286 -13.20 -13.06 -0.45
C CYS A 286 -12.72 -13.74 -1.74
N MET A 287 -11.40 -13.73 -1.95
CA MET A 287 -10.79 -14.32 -3.13
C MET A 287 -10.93 -15.85 -3.13
N GLN A 288 -11.17 -16.48 -1.98
CA GLN A 288 -11.24 -17.93 -1.85
C GLN A 288 -12.67 -18.48 -1.99
N CYS A 289 -13.69 -17.74 -1.54
CA CYS A 289 -15.08 -18.22 -1.56
C CYS A 289 -16.11 -17.27 -2.21
N GLY A 290 -15.76 -16.02 -2.49
CA GLY A 290 -16.67 -15.03 -3.09
C GLY A 290 -17.62 -14.33 -2.14
N THR A 291 -17.65 -14.68 -0.85
CA THR A 291 -18.44 -13.94 0.16
C THR A 291 -17.95 -12.50 0.32
N PRO A 292 -18.83 -11.49 0.48
CA PRO A 292 -18.42 -10.11 0.77
C PRO A 292 -17.43 -10.02 1.94
N SER A 293 -16.34 -9.30 1.74
CA SER A 293 -15.27 -9.13 2.73
C SER A 293 -14.33 -8.03 2.27
N ASP A 294 -13.85 -7.19 3.17
CA ASP A 294 -12.81 -6.16 2.96
C ASP A 294 -11.53 -6.44 3.75
N ARG A 295 -11.50 -7.51 4.57
CA ARG A 295 -10.32 -8.00 5.28
C ARG A 295 -9.20 -8.39 4.31
N ILE A 296 -8.24 -7.49 4.14
CA ILE A 296 -7.01 -7.74 3.39
C ILE A 296 -5.92 -8.28 4.31
N THR A 297 -5.21 -9.31 3.86
CA THR A 297 -4.10 -9.92 4.61
C THR A 297 -3.05 -10.47 3.66
N ASN A 298 -1.88 -10.84 4.18
CA ASN A 298 -0.92 -11.63 3.45
C ASN A 298 -1.10 -13.11 3.81
N CYS A 299 -0.86 -14.01 2.86
CA CYS A 299 -0.73 -15.44 3.12
C CYS A 299 0.37 -15.65 4.17
N HIS A 300 0.03 -16.37 5.25
CA HIS A 300 0.96 -16.62 6.36
C HIS A 300 2.09 -17.63 6.05
N GLU A 301 2.00 -18.34 4.92
CA GLU A 301 3.14 -19.08 4.41
C GLU A 301 4.20 -18.08 3.91
N ALA A 302 5.34 -18.08 4.60
CA ALA A 302 6.37 -17.04 4.49
C ALA A 302 7.09 -16.98 3.14
N THR A 303 7.11 -18.06 2.34
CA THR A 303 7.61 -17.99 0.95
C THR A 303 6.58 -17.42 -0.02
N CYS A 304 5.29 -17.65 0.22
CA CYS A 304 4.20 -17.16 -0.60
C CYS A 304 3.98 -15.66 -0.38
N ASN A 305 3.59 -15.24 0.83
CA ASN A 305 3.33 -13.85 1.17
C ASN A 305 2.45 -13.12 0.11
N LEU A 306 1.49 -13.84 -0.47
CA LEU A 306 0.49 -13.30 -1.40
C LEU A 306 -0.47 -12.40 -0.63
N LEU A 307 -0.70 -11.18 -1.10
CA LEU A 307 -1.74 -10.30 -0.56
C LEU A 307 -3.10 -10.74 -1.12
N LEU A 308 -4.11 -10.89 -0.27
CA LEU A 308 -5.45 -11.32 -0.67
C LEU A 308 -6.54 -10.76 0.25
N VAL A 309 -7.76 -10.66 -0.27
CA VAL A 309 -8.96 -10.44 0.53
C VAL A 309 -9.48 -11.79 1.01
N GLN A 310 -9.61 -11.96 2.32
CA GLN A 310 -9.94 -13.23 2.96
C GLN A 310 -10.93 -13.02 4.11
N CYS A 311 -12.13 -13.62 3.99
CA CYS A 311 -13.10 -13.64 5.06
C CYS A 311 -12.66 -14.54 6.23
N GLU A 312 -13.20 -14.31 7.42
CA GLU A 312 -12.87 -15.05 8.66
C GLU A 312 -13.04 -16.58 8.54
N ALA A 313 -14.06 -17.03 7.81
CA ALA A 313 -14.30 -18.45 7.58
C ALA A 313 -13.16 -19.10 6.78
N CYS A 314 -12.67 -18.42 5.74
CA CYS A 314 -11.54 -18.91 4.95
C CYS A 314 -10.21 -18.76 5.70
N ALA A 315 -10.04 -17.69 6.49
CA ALA A 315 -8.90 -17.53 7.39
C ALA A 315 -8.77 -18.73 8.35
N THR A 316 -9.89 -19.13 8.96
CA THR A 316 -9.95 -20.31 9.83
C THR A 316 -9.68 -21.60 9.04
N LYS A 317 -10.38 -21.81 7.91
CA LYS A 317 -10.25 -23.03 7.08
C LYS A 317 -8.81 -23.25 6.58
N TYR A 318 -8.12 -22.19 6.22
CA TYR A 318 -6.79 -22.24 5.60
C TYR A 318 -5.65 -21.74 6.50
N ALA A 319 -5.89 -21.55 7.81
CA ALA A 319 -4.90 -21.01 8.75
C ALA A 319 -4.20 -19.73 8.23
N ASP A 320 -5.02 -18.74 7.86
CA ASP A 320 -4.59 -17.46 7.26
C ASP A 320 -3.75 -17.59 5.98
N CYS A 321 -3.80 -18.76 5.33
CA CYS A 321 -3.11 -19.00 4.07
C CYS A 321 -4.05 -18.89 2.87
N CYS A 322 -3.48 -18.61 1.71
CA CYS A 322 -4.24 -18.45 0.48
C CYS A 322 -4.78 -19.75 -0.12
N SER A 323 -4.26 -20.92 0.26
CA SER A 323 -4.69 -22.21 -0.29
C SER A 323 -4.29 -23.39 0.61
N PRO A 324 -4.86 -24.60 0.39
CA PRO A 324 -4.48 -25.81 1.11
C PRO A 324 -2.97 -26.10 1.13
N SER A 325 -2.28 -25.94 0.00
CA SER A 325 -0.82 -26.13 -0.10
C SER A 325 -0.06 -25.23 0.87
N CYS A 326 -0.39 -23.93 0.87
CA CYS A 326 0.23 -22.99 1.80
C CYS A 326 -0.11 -23.32 3.27
N ARG A 327 -1.34 -23.78 3.54
CA ARG A 327 -1.77 -24.21 4.88
C ARG A 327 -0.92 -25.38 5.39
N GLU A 328 -0.72 -26.42 4.57
CA GLU A 328 0.09 -27.59 4.95
C GLU A 328 1.49 -27.19 5.41
N ILE A 329 2.15 -26.29 4.66
CA ILE A 329 3.48 -25.79 5.00
C ILE A 329 3.44 -24.94 6.27
N HIS A 330 2.46 -24.03 6.38
CA HIS A 330 2.36 -23.11 7.51
C HIS A 330 2.08 -23.81 8.85
N GLN A 331 1.44 -24.98 8.82
CA GLN A 331 1.13 -25.77 10.02
C GLN A 331 2.31 -26.63 10.52
N LEU A 332 3.42 -26.71 9.77
CA LEU A 332 4.61 -27.44 10.20
C LEU A 332 5.32 -26.75 11.38
N PRO A 333 6.13 -27.49 12.16
CA PRO A 333 7.07 -26.89 13.11
C PRO A 333 7.97 -25.84 12.45
N ILE A 334 8.36 -24.81 13.22
CA ILE A 334 9.09 -23.65 12.67
C ILE A 334 10.43 -24.05 12.02
N GLU A 335 11.08 -25.09 12.53
CA GLU A 335 12.31 -25.69 11.99
C GLU A 335 12.07 -26.27 10.59
N ALA A 336 10.99 -27.01 10.41
CA ALA A 336 10.60 -27.59 9.12
C ALA A 336 10.19 -26.49 8.14
N GLN A 337 9.46 -25.47 8.58
CA GLN A 337 9.17 -24.30 7.74
C GLN A 337 10.45 -23.56 7.31
N ARG A 338 11.47 -23.49 8.17
CA ARG A 338 12.77 -22.87 7.82
C ARG A 338 13.54 -23.71 6.81
N ALA A 339 13.53 -25.04 6.99
CA ALA A 339 14.11 -25.97 6.03
C ALA A 339 13.40 -25.89 4.67
N TRP A 340 12.06 -25.81 4.67
CA TRP A 340 11.26 -25.56 3.47
C TRP A 340 11.69 -24.28 2.74
N ARG A 341 11.94 -23.21 3.47
CA ARG A 341 12.35 -21.92 2.90
C ARG A 341 13.75 -21.92 2.29
N LYS A 342 14.66 -22.82 2.69
CA LYS A 342 16.03 -22.84 2.15
C LYS A 342 16.01 -23.12 0.65
N GLY A 343 16.62 -22.21 -0.12
CA GLY A 343 16.72 -22.33 -1.58
C GLY A 343 15.44 -21.98 -2.34
N ARG A 344 14.33 -21.65 -1.66
CA ARG A 344 13.09 -21.18 -2.29
C ARG A 344 13.03 -19.66 -2.28
N SER A 345 12.75 -19.08 -3.44
CA SER A 345 12.64 -17.63 -3.60
C SER A 345 11.33 -17.12 -2.99
N THR A 346 11.40 -16.03 -2.23
CA THR A 346 10.25 -15.24 -1.79
C THR A 346 9.75 -14.26 -2.87
N ARG A 347 10.37 -14.27 -4.06
CA ARG A 347 9.99 -13.36 -5.14
C ARG A 347 8.75 -13.85 -5.86
N SER A 348 7.68 -13.09 -5.67
CA SER A 348 6.69 -12.73 -6.70
C SER A 348 5.45 -13.63 -6.84
N THR A 349 4.65 -13.69 -5.78
CA THR A 349 3.19 -13.89 -5.89
C THR A 349 2.37 -12.73 -5.33
N LYS A 350 3.00 -11.66 -4.80
CA LYS A 350 2.34 -10.62 -3.97
C LYS A 350 0.99 -10.11 -4.47
N THR A 351 0.79 -9.95 -5.78
CA THR A 351 -0.46 -9.43 -6.36
C THR A 351 -1.15 -10.38 -7.34
N LYS A 352 -0.60 -11.58 -7.60
CA LYS A 352 -1.12 -12.45 -8.66
C LYS A 352 -2.58 -12.86 -8.45
N ALA A 353 -2.99 -13.16 -7.22
CA ALA A 353 -4.39 -13.52 -6.96
C ALA A 353 -5.34 -12.31 -6.95
N ILE A 354 -4.81 -11.11 -6.77
CA ILE A 354 -5.61 -9.87 -6.80
C ILE A 354 -6.10 -9.58 -8.23
N ASN A 355 -5.29 -9.96 -9.21
CA ASN A 355 -5.63 -9.82 -10.63
C ASN A 355 -6.44 -11.01 -11.16
N ASP A 356 -6.40 -12.16 -10.48
CA ASP A 356 -7.10 -13.38 -10.90
C ASP A 356 -7.70 -14.17 -9.71
N PRO A 357 -8.78 -13.67 -9.08
CA PRO A 357 -9.44 -14.38 -7.98
C PRO A 357 -9.99 -15.74 -8.42
N GLU A 358 -10.49 -15.87 -9.65
CA GLU A 358 -11.06 -17.14 -10.12
C GLU A 358 -9.98 -18.20 -10.37
N GLY A 359 -8.80 -17.80 -10.86
CA GLY A 359 -7.63 -18.66 -10.92
C GLY A 359 -7.20 -19.16 -9.54
N LEU A 360 -7.27 -18.32 -8.51
CA LEU A 360 -7.03 -18.76 -7.14
C LEU A 360 -8.08 -19.80 -6.69
N ARG A 361 -9.37 -19.56 -6.94
CA ARG A 361 -10.43 -20.52 -6.57
C ARG A 361 -10.28 -21.85 -7.29
N ARG A 362 -9.93 -21.82 -8.58
CA ARG A 362 -9.65 -23.02 -9.37
C ARG A 362 -8.50 -23.82 -8.75
N ARG A 363 -7.38 -23.14 -8.44
CA ARG A 363 -6.24 -23.77 -7.77
C ARG A 363 -6.62 -24.39 -6.43
N ILE A 364 -7.44 -23.69 -5.63
CA ILE A 364 -7.92 -24.22 -4.34
C ILE A 364 -8.73 -25.50 -4.53
N ARG A 365 -9.65 -25.55 -5.51
CA ARG A 365 -10.45 -26.75 -5.79
C ARG A 365 -9.57 -27.94 -6.17
N GLU A 366 -8.61 -27.72 -7.07
CA GLU A 366 -7.64 -28.75 -7.48
C GLU A 366 -6.78 -29.22 -6.30
N GLU A 367 -6.29 -28.31 -5.46
CA GLU A 367 -5.52 -28.63 -4.26
C GLU A 367 -6.37 -29.41 -3.23
N GLU A 368 -7.66 -29.10 -3.06
CA GLU A 368 -8.54 -29.84 -2.15
C GLU A 368 -8.80 -31.28 -2.64
N GLU A 369 -9.00 -31.47 -3.94
CA GLU A 369 -9.16 -32.79 -4.55
C GLU A 369 -7.88 -33.64 -4.41
N LEU A 370 -6.72 -33.06 -4.72
CA LEU A 370 -5.43 -33.75 -4.58
C LEU A 370 -5.11 -34.08 -3.12
N LEU A 371 -5.43 -33.19 -2.19
CA LEU A 371 -5.24 -33.44 -0.76
C LEU A 371 -6.14 -34.59 -0.26
N ALA A 372 -7.39 -34.65 -0.73
CA ALA A 372 -8.30 -35.75 -0.39
C ALA A 372 -7.81 -37.10 -0.93
N LEU A 373 -7.15 -37.13 -2.10
CA LEU A 373 -6.62 -38.35 -2.72
C LEU A 373 -5.28 -38.80 -2.11
N ASN A 374 -4.35 -37.86 -1.89
CA ASN A 374 -2.96 -38.18 -1.55
C ASN A 374 -2.65 -38.04 -0.06
N GLY A 375 -3.52 -37.39 0.72
CA GLY A 375 -3.28 -37.05 2.13
C GLY A 375 -2.27 -35.93 2.36
N THR A 376 -1.49 -35.53 1.35
CA THR A 376 -0.60 -34.36 1.37
C THR A 376 -0.40 -33.81 -0.03
N LEU A 377 -0.23 -32.49 -0.13
CA LEU A 377 0.15 -31.77 -1.35
C LEU A 377 1.66 -31.66 -1.53
N HIS A 378 2.43 -32.02 -0.51
CA HIS A 378 3.89 -31.92 -0.51
C HIS A 378 4.53 -33.19 0.05
N PRO A 379 4.62 -34.26 -0.76
CA PRO A 379 5.22 -35.54 -0.34
C PRO A 379 6.63 -35.38 0.24
N GLU A 380 7.39 -34.39 -0.24
CA GLU A 380 8.72 -34.05 0.23
C GLU A 380 8.77 -33.53 1.68
N LEU A 381 7.65 -33.07 2.25
CA LEU A 381 7.59 -32.63 3.65
C LEU A 381 7.92 -33.76 4.62
N SER A 382 7.55 -35.00 4.28
CA SER A 382 7.88 -36.18 5.11
C SER A 382 9.39 -36.31 5.36
N LYS A 383 10.22 -36.00 4.36
CA LYS A 383 11.69 -36.02 4.45
C LYS A 383 12.25 -34.81 5.19
N ILE A 384 11.55 -33.68 5.18
CA ILE A 384 11.97 -32.46 5.87
C ILE A 384 11.67 -32.57 7.37
N SER A 385 10.50 -33.10 7.72
CA SER A 385 10.07 -33.30 9.12
C SER A 385 10.92 -34.36 9.83
N SER A 386 11.30 -35.46 9.17
CA SER A 386 12.17 -36.48 9.77
C SER A 386 13.58 -35.97 10.08
N ASN A 387 14.14 -35.12 9.20
CA ASN A 387 15.46 -34.54 9.38
C ASN A 387 15.48 -33.38 10.39
N ALA A 388 14.36 -32.65 10.55
CA ALA A 388 14.26 -31.56 11.52
C ALA A 388 14.23 -32.09 12.97
N THR A 389 13.52 -33.21 13.22
CA THR A 389 13.45 -33.86 14.55
C THR A 389 14.76 -34.51 14.99
N GLN A 390 15.66 -34.84 14.05
CA GLN A 390 16.98 -35.41 14.36
C GLN A 390 18.05 -34.32 14.62
N ALA A 391 17.77 -33.06 14.31
CA ALA A 391 18.71 -31.94 14.44
C ALA A 391 18.37 -30.98 15.61
N SER A 392 17.27 -31.22 16.32
CA SER A 392 16.91 -30.61 17.61
C SER A 392 17.42 -31.47 18.76
#